data_AF-A0A520HEG2-F1
#
_entry.id   AF-A0A520HEG2-F1
#
_cell.length_a   1.000
_cell.length_b   1.000
_cell.length_c   1.000
_cell.angle_alpha   90.00
_cell.angle_beta   90.00
_cell.angle_gamma   90.00
#
_symmetry.space_group_name_H-M   'P 1'
#
loop_
_entity.id
_entity.type
_entity.pdbx_description
1 polymer ?
#
loop_
_entity_poly.entity_id
_entity_poly.type
_entity_poly.pdbx_seq_one_letter_code
_entity_poly.pdbx_strand_id
1 'polypeptide(L)'
;GIDLFAGPTETLVIADETVDGELCATDLLGQAEHGPDSPAILLTTSEKLARDTMAQIERLLTILPTADVARKAWEAYGEVIVADSDEEMVRIADDIASEHVQVMTRDPDYFLANMTNYGALFLGPRTNVAYGDKVIGTNHTLPTKKASRYTGGLWVGKFLKTCTYQRVVTDEASAMIGEYCSRLCALEGFAGHGEQANIRVRRYGGRNIPYAGAAAPLVAAE
;
A
#
# COMPACT_ATOMS: atom_id res chain seq x y z
N GLY A 1 -8.98 6.06 15.38
CA GLY A 1 -9.06 5.72 13.94
C GLY A 1 -9.19 4.23 13.82
N ILE A 2 -9.70 3.74 12.69
CA ILE A 2 -9.51 2.36 12.25
C ILE A 2 -8.28 2.32 11.33
N ASP A 3 -7.65 1.16 11.20
CA ASP A 3 -6.41 0.97 10.46
C ASP A 3 -6.62 0.83 8.95
N LEU A 4 -7.61 0.04 8.50
CA LEU A 4 -8.03 -0.13 7.11
C LEU A 4 -9.42 -0.78 7.01
N PHE A 5 -10.04 -0.75 5.82
CA PHE A 5 -11.24 -1.54 5.52
C PHE A 5 -10.83 -2.91 4.99
N ALA A 6 -10.86 -3.93 5.83
CA ALA A 6 -10.54 -5.29 5.43
C ALA A 6 -11.78 -5.95 4.80
N GLY A 7 -11.64 -6.39 3.56
CA GLY A 7 -12.56 -7.25 2.84
C GLY A 7 -12.18 -8.74 2.94
N PRO A 8 -12.77 -9.58 2.07
CA PRO A 8 -12.37 -10.98 1.92
C PRO A 8 -10.89 -11.07 1.59
N THR A 9 -10.27 -12.18 1.99
CA THR A 9 -8.85 -12.36 1.77
C THR A 9 -8.56 -12.74 0.32
N GLU A 10 -7.45 -12.24 -0.21
CA GLU A 10 -7.12 -12.29 -1.63
C GLU A 10 -5.69 -12.84 -1.83
N THR A 11 -5.49 -13.71 -2.82
CA THR A 11 -4.15 -14.16 -3.22
C THR A 11 -3.92 -14.07 -4.73
N LEU A 12 -2.71 -13.68 -5.10
CA LEU A 12 -2.18 -13.75 -6.46
C LEU A 12 -0.91 -14.60 -6.44
N VAL A 13 -0.90 -15.68 -7.21
CA VAL A 13 0.28 -16.50 -7.47
C VAL A 13 0.82 -16.13 -8.85
N ILE A 14 2.03 -15.56 -8.88
CA ILE A 14 2.81 -15.33 -10.10
C ILE A 14 3.81 -16.48 -10.24
N ALA A 15 3.73 -17.26 -11.31
CA ALA A 15 4.57 -18.46 -11.47
C ALA A 15 5.00 -18.70 -12.92
N ASP A 16 6.12 -19.39 -13.11
CA ASP A 16 6.61 -19.83 -14.43
C ASP A 16 6.90 -21.35 -14.44
N GLU A 17 7.42 -21.86 -15.55
CA GLU A 17 7.72 -23.28 -15.72
C GLU A 17 8.80 -23.87 -14.78
N THR A 18 9.34 -23.09 -13.84
CA THR A 18 10.27 -23.59 -12.80
C THR A 18 9.56 -24.27 -11.64
N VAL A 19 8.23 -24.14 -11.53
CA VAL A 19 7.38 -24.86 -10.58
C VAL A 19 6.34 -25.74 -11.28
N ASP A 20 5.63 -26.55 -10.50
CA ASP A 20 4.58 -27.44 -11.00
C ASP A 20 3.17 -26.96 -10.59
N GLY A 21 2.17 -27.55 -11.24
CA GLY A 21 0.78 -27.19 -11.00
C GLY A 21 0.28 -27.59 -9.60
N GLU A 22 0.86 -28.61 -8.96
CA GLU A 22 0.42 -29.06 -7.63
C GLU A 22 0.79 -28.03 -6.57
N LEU A 23 2.00 -27.48 -6.63
CA LEU A 23 2.43 -26.39 -5.75
C LEU A 23 1.53 -25.16 -5.91
N CYS A 24 1.33 -24.70 -7.16
CA CYS A 24 0.47 -23.53 -7.43
C CYS A 24 -0.98 -23.76 -6.97
N ALA A 25 -1.54 -24.93 -7.26
CA ALA A 25 -2.91 -25.28 -6.86
C ALA A 25 -3.06 -25.35 -5.35
N THR A 26 -2.05 -25.88 -4.65
CA THR A 26 -2.05 -25.95 -3.18
C THR A 26 -2.06 -24.56 -2.55
N ASP A 27 -1.21 -23.65 -3.03
CA ASP A 27 -1.13 -22.30 -2.48
C ASP A 27 -2.39 -21.47 -2.80
N LEU A 28 -2.98 -21.63 -4.00
CA LEU A 28 -4.26 -21.00 -4.34
C LEU A 28 -5.40 -21.50 -3.46
N LEU A 29 -5.52 -22.82 -3.28
CA LEU A 29 -6.57 -23.41 -2.47
C LEU A 29 -6.42 -23.14 -0.97
N GLY A 30 -5.18 -22.98 -0.50
CA GLY A 30 -4.88 -22.57 0.88
C GLY A 30 -5.48 -21.19 1.22
N GLN A 31 -5.61 -20.30 0.25
CA GLN A 31 -6.34 -19.04 0.47
C GLN A 31 -7.84 -19.16 0.22
N ALA A 32 -8.23 -19.91 -0.81
CA ALA A 32 -9.64 -20.12 -1.15
C ALA A 32 -10.45 -20.74 0.00
N GLU A 33 -9.82 -21.52 0.89
CA GLU A 33 -10.50 -22.10 2.05
C GLU A 33 -10.90 -21.11 3.15
N HIS A 34 -10.37 -19.88 3.13
CA HIS A 34 -10.71 -18.86 4.14
C HIS A 34 -12.18 -18.42 4.09
N GLY A 35 -12.80 -18.43 2.91
CA GLY A 35 -14.16 -17.95 2.73
C GLY A 35 -14.66 -18.14 1.30
N PRO A 36 -15.98 -18.28 1.08
CA PRO A 36 -16.55 -18.51 -0.25
C PRO A 36 -16.44 -17.30 -1.19
N ASP A 37 -16.00 -16.15 -0.67
CA ASP A 37 -15.78 -14.90 -1.38
C ASP A 37 -14.30 -14.51 -1.50
N SER A 38 -13.38 -15.43 -1.21
CA SER A 38 -11.92 -15.23 -1.33
C SER A 38 -11.44 -15.40 -2.78
N PRO A 39 -10.94 -14.34 -3.45
CA PRO A 39 -10.35 -14.46 -4.77
C PRO A 39 -8.99 -15.15 -4.74
N ALA A 40 -8.74 -16.03 -5.71
CA ALA A 40 -7.47 -16.72 -5.88
C ALA A 40 -7.09 -16.74 -7.36
N ILE A 41 -5.98 -16.06 -7.71
CA ILE A 41 -5.60 -15.83 -9.10
C ILE A 41 -4.24 -16.45 -9.38
N LEU A 42 -4.15 -17.27 -10.44
CA LEU A 42 -2.88 -17.65 -11.06
C LEU A 42 -2.55 -16.67 -12.18
N LEU A 43 -1.33 -16.15 -12.19
CA LEU A 43 -0.76 -15.36 -13.28
C LEU A 43 0.54 -16.02 -13.73
N THR A 44 0.63 -16.37 -15.01
CA THR A 44 1.78 -17.09 -15.54
C THR A 44 2.04 -16.72 -17.00
N THR A 45 3.26 -16.92 -17.48
CA THR A 45 3.59 -16.90 -18.91
C THR A 45 3.44 -18.27 -19.58
N SER A 46 3.16 -19.32 -18.81
CA SER A 46 3.15 -20.70 -19.27
C SER A 46 1.73 -21.28 -19.35
N GLU A 47 1.20 -21.43 -20.57
CA GLU A 47 -0.09 -22.10 -20.79
C GLU A 47 -0.06 -23.55 -20.27
N LYS A 48 1.09 -24.22 -20.36
CA LYS A 48 1.26 -25.58 -19.82
C LYS A 48 1.05 -25.59 -18.31
N LEU A 49 1.70 -24.67 -17.59
CA LEU A 49 1.54 -24.56 -16.13
C LEU A 49 0.10 -24.23 -15.78
N ALA A 50 -0.51 -23.25 -16.46
CA ALA A 50 -1.90 -22.88 -16.26
C ALA A 50 -2.86 -24.09 -16.33
N ARG A 51 -2.71 -24.93 -17.37
CA ARG A 51 -3.54 -26.13 -17.55
C ARG A 51 -3.27 -27.19 -16.49
N ASP A 52 -2.01 -27.39 -16.13
CA ASP A 52 -1.63 -28.33 -15.06
C ASP A 52 -2.20 -27.88 -13.71
N THR A 53 -2.05 -26.61 -13.34
CA THR A 53 -2.62 -26.04 -12.10
C THR A 53 -4.14 -26.24 -12.04
N MET A 54 -4.88 -25.96 -13.10
CA MET A 54 -6.33 -26.19 -13.12
C MET A 54 -6.69 -27.67 -12.88
N ALA A 55 -5.95 -28.60 -13.49
CA ALA A 55 -6.17 -30.03 -13.26
C ALA A 55 -5.86 -30.44 -11.82
N GLN A 56 -4.81 -29.86 -11.23
CA GLN A 56 -4.43 -30.11 -9.83
C GLN A 56 -5.45 -29.52 -8.86
N ILE A 57 -6.04 -28.35 -9.16
CA ILE A 57 -7.13 -27.78 -8.34
C ILE A 57 -8.31 -28.76 -8.25
N GLU A 58 -8.78 -29.29 -9.39
CA GLU A 58 -9.88 -30.25 -9.38
C GLU A 58 -9.53 -31.51 -8.58
N ARG A 59 -8.30 -32.02 -8.72
CA ARG A 59 -7.83 -33.17 -7.94
C ARG A 59 -7.79 -32.85 -6.45
N LEU A 60 -7.17 -31.74 -6.05
CA LEU A 60 -6.98 -31.36 -4.65
C LEU A 60 -8.32 -31.09 -3.95
N LEU A 61 -9.30 -30.52 -4.65
CA LEU A 61 -10.66 -30.35 -4.13
C LEU A 61 -11.41 -31.67 -3.88
N THR A 62 -10.86 -32.84 -4.26
CA THR A 62 -11.43 -34.15 -3.87
C THR A 62 -10.89 -34.68 -2.53
N ILE A 63 -9.76 -34.14 -2.05
CA ILE A 63 -9.07 -34.62 -0.84
C ILE A 63 -8.95 -33.55 0.26
N LEU A 64 -9.09 -32.26 -0.10
CA LEU A 64 -9.03 -31.16 0.85
C LEU A 64 -10.24 -31.21 1.81
N PRO A 65 -10.05 -31.30 3.14
CA PRO A 65 -11.18 -31.38 4.07
C PRO A 65 -12.13 -30.18 4.03
N THR A 66 -11.61 -29.01 3.64
CA THR A 66 -12.32 -27.72 3.51
C THR A 66 -12.82 -27.46 2.08
N ALA A 67 -12.82 -28.48 1.21
CA ALA A 67 -13.18 -28.35 -0.21
C ALA A 67 -14.54 -27.71 -0.47
N ASP A 68 -15.54 -27.92 0.40
CA ASP A 68 -16.87 -27.31 0.23
C ASP A 68 -16.86 -25.77 0.25
N VAL A 69 -15.89 -25.18 0.96
CA VAL A 69 -15.69 -23.72 1.01
C VAL A 69 -14.78 -23.30 -0.14
N ALA A 70 -13.61 -23.95 -0.26
CA ALA A 70 -12.61 -23.61 -1.28
C ALA A 70 -13.15 -23.73 -2.71
N ARG A 71 -14.01 -24.74 -2.98
CA ARG A 71 -14.66 -24.92 -4.27
C ARG A 71 -15.56 -23.74 -4.62
N LYS A 72 -16.35 -23.22 -3.68
CA LYS A 72 -17.24 -22.07 -3.92
C LYS A 72 -16.43 -20.82 -4.26
N ALA A 73 -15.34 -20.59 -3.52
CA ALA A 73 -14.44 -19.47 -3.76
C ALA A 73 -13.80 -19.59 -5.14
N TRP A 74 -13.25 -20.76 -5.48
CA TRP A 74 -12.63 -21.02 -6.78
C TRP A 74 -13.61 -20.91 -7.95
N GLU A 75 -14.81 -21.47 -7.84
CA GLU A 75 -15.82 -21.42 -8.91
C GLU A 75 -16.34 -19.99 -9.16
N ALA A 76 -16.41 -19.15 -8.12
CA ALA A 76 -16.96 -17.80 -8.22
C ALA A 76 -15.90 -16.73 -8.52
N TYR A 77 -14.66 -16.89 -8.04
CA TYR A 77 -13.61 -15.87 -8.07
C TYR A 77 -12.23 -16.40 -8.49
N GLY A 78 -12.11 -17.69 -8.79
CA GLY A 78 -10.87 -18.27 -9.28
C GLY A 78 -10.56 -17.81 -10.69
N GLU A 79 -9.35 -17.31 -10.93
CA GLU A 79 -8.92 -16.85 -12.25
C GLU A 79 -7.54 -17.42 -12.61
N VAL A 80 -7.35 -17.70 -13.89
CA VAL A 80 -6.06 -18.08 -14.45
C VAL A 80 -5.78 -17.16 -15.64
N ILE A 81 -4.69 -16.41 -15.55
CA ILE A 81 -4.28 -15.42 -16.54
C ILE A 81 -2.95 -15.88 -17.14
N VAL A 82 -2.93 -16.03 -18.46
CA VAL A 82 -1.70 -16.29 -19.21
C VAL A 82 -1.26 -14.97 -19.87
N ALA A 83 -0.09 -14.47 -19.48
CA ALA A 83 0.53 -13.26 -20.00
C ALA A 83 1.63 -13.57 -21.02
N ASP A 84 1.98 -12.59 -21.84
CA ASP A 84 2.99 -12.72 -22.89
C ASP A 84 4.43 -12.55 -22.35
N SER A 85 4.61 -11.85 -21.22
CA SER A 85 5.94 -11.63 -20.62
C SER A 85 5.89 -11.30 -19.12
N ASP A 86 7.07 -11.32 -18.47
CA ASP A 86 7.23 -10.91 -17.07
C ASP A 86 6.84 -9.44 -16.86
N GLU A 87 7.17 -8.54 -17.81
CA GLU A 87 6.74 -7.14 -17.77
C GLU A 87 5.21 -7.02 -17.77
N GLU A 88 4.52 -7.87 -18.55
CA GLU A 88 3.07 -7.88 -18.56
C GLU A 88 2.50 -8.43 -17.25
N MET A 89 3.10 -9.49 -16.70
CA MET A 89 2.70 -10.01 -15.40
C MET A 89 2.84 -8.94 -14.31
N VAL A 90 3.90 -8.14 -14.30
CA VAL A 90 4.05 -7.01 -13.37
C VAL A 90 2.91 -6.00 -13.53
N ARG A 91 2.58 -5.59 -14.78
CA ARG A 91 1.48 -4.63 -15.02
C ARG A 91 0.13 -5.17 -14.55
N ILE A 92 -0.15 -6.44 -14.83
CA ILE A 92 -1.40 -7.09 -14.42
C ILE A 92 -1.44 -7.21 -12.90
N ALA A 93 -0.36 -7.67 -12.26
CA ALA A 93 -0.27 -7.81 -10.82
C ALA A 93 -0.47 -6.47 -10.09
N ASP A 94 0.14 -5.40 -10.59
CA ASP A 94 -0.04 -4.05 -10.03
C ASP A 94 -1.46 -3.50 -10.25
N ASP A 95 -2.18 -3.94 -11.30
CA ASP A 95 -3.60 -3.60 -11.48
C ASP A 95 -4.53 -4.41 -10.57
N ILE A 96 -4.21 -5.69 -10.36
CA ILE A 96 -4.94 -6.55 -9.41
C ILE A 96 -4.75 -6.00 -7.98
N ALA A 97 -3.52 -5.62 -7.62
CA ALA A 97 -3.16 -5.04 -6.33
C ALA A 97 -3.61 -5.91 -5.13
N SER A 98 -3.33 -7.21 -5.21
CA SER A 98 -3.76 -8.20 -4.21
C SER A 98 -3.22 -7.91 -2.81
N GLU A 99 -3.94 -8.46 -1.83
CA GLU A 99 -3.50 -8.55 -0.44
C GLU A 99 -2.21 -9.36 -0.30
N HIS A 100 -2.19 -10.60 -0.79
CA HIS A 100 -1.03 -11.46 -0.81
C HIS A 100 -0.57 -11.69 -2.26
N VAL A 101 0.73 -11.56 -2.52
CA VAL A 101 1.34 -11.90 -3.80
C VAL A 101 2.48 -12.87 -3.59
N GLN A 102 2.41 -14.05 -4.20
CA GLN A 102 3.49 -15.04 -4.17
C GLN A 102 4.14 -15.14 -5.54
N VAL A 103 5.46 -14.98 -5.61
CA VAL A 103 6.26 -14.99 -6.85
C VAL A 103 7.13 -16.24 -6.86
N MET A 104 6.75 -17.21 -7.68
CA MET A 104 7.45 -18.48 -7.90
C MET A 104 7.99 -18.58 -9.32
N THR A 105 8.79 -17.60 -9.71
CA THR A 105 9.47 -17.55 -11.00
C THR A 105 10.95 -17.87 -10.88
N ARG A 106 11.63 -18.02 -12.01
CA ARG A 106 13.08 -18.18 -12.13
C ARG A 106 13.85 -17.00 -11.53
N ASP A 107 13.31 -15.78 -11.64
CA ASP A 107 13.89 -14.54 -11.14
C ASP A 107 12.85 -13.75 -10.30
N PRO A 108 12.66 -14.10 -9.02
CA PRO A 108 11.73 -13.39 -8.16
C PRO A 108 12.19 -11.97 -7.83
N ASP A 109 13.50 -11.67 -7.95
CA ASP A 109 14.05 -10.34 -7.67
C ASP A 109 13.62 -9.32 -8.73
N TYR A 110 13.37 -9.76 -9.97
CA TYR A 110 12.74 -8.92 -11.00
C TYR A 110 11.39 -8.37 -10.53
N PHE A 111 10.52 -9.21 -9.96
CA PHE A 111 9.21 -8.79 -9.49
C PHE A 111 9.32 -7.88 -8.27
N LEU A 112 10.23 -8.19 -7.34
CA LEU A 112 10.51 -7.31 -6.19
C LEU A 112 10.95 -5.91 -6.63
N ALA A 113 11.74 -5.80 -7.70
CA ALA A 113 12.25 -4.53 -8.19
C ALA A 113 11.23 -3.72 -9.00
N ASN A 114 10.22 -4.38 -9.60
CA ASN A 114 9.32 -3.74 -10.58
C ASN A 114 7.86 -3.65 -10.14
N MET A 115 7.41 -4.41 -9.14
CA MET A 115 6.06 -4.30 -8.59
C MET A 115 5.94 -3.14 -7.59
N THR A 116 4.76 -2.51 -7.55
CA THR A 116 4.49 -1.37 -6.68
C THR A 116 3.24 -1.55 -5.81
N ASN A 117 2.28 -2.41 -6.19
CA ASN A 117 1.01 -2.57 -5.49
C ASN A 117 0.81 -4.01 -5.00
N TYR A 118 1.12 -4.25 -3.73
CA TYR A 118 0.88 -5.51 -3.03
C TYR A 118 0.77 -5.28 -1.52
N GLY A 119 0.01 -6.10 -0.81
CA GLY A 119 -0.05 -6.05 0.67
C GLY A 119 1.19 -6.71 1.28
N ALA A 120 1.46 -7.95 0.91
CA ALA A 120 2.68 -8.69 1.24
C ALA A 120 3.18 -9.49 0.03
N LEU A 121 4.51 -9.54 -0.12
CA LEU A 121 5.18 -10.22 -1.22
C LEU A 121 5.99 -11.42 -0.69
N PHE A 122 5.76 -12.59 -1.27
CA PHE A 122 6.41 -13.86 -0.92
C PHE A 122 7.28 -14.31 -2.09
N LEU A 123 8.60 -14.39 -1.89
CA LEU A 123 9.57 -14.55 -2.98
C LEU A 123 10.18 -15.96 -3.01
N GLY A 124 10.02 -16.62 -4.16
CA GLY A 124 10.52 -17.95 -4.47
C GLY A 124 9.63 -19.09 -3.98
N PRO A 125 9.81 -20.30 -4.52
CA PRO A 125 8.93 -21.46 -4.25
C PRO A 125 9.04 -22.04 -2.83
N ARG A 126 9.91 -21.49 -1.98
CA ARG A 126 10.08 -21.93 -0.58
C ARG A 126 9.33 -21.03 0.41
N THR A 127 8.66 -19.99 -0.08
CA THR A 127 8.04 -18.96 0.75
C THR A 127 6.60 -18.79 0.31
N ASN A 128 5.67 -19.09 1.21
CA ASN A 128 4.24 -19.07 0.94
C ASN A 128 3.45 -18.22 1.92
N VAL A 129 2.20 -17.94 1.55
CA VAL A 129 1.26 -17.12 2.34
C VAL A 129 1.05 -17.70 3.74
N ALA A 130 0.91 -19.02 3.87
CA ALA A 130 0.70 -19.66 5.18
C ALA A 130 1.86 -19.39 6.17
N TYR A 131 3.10 -19.25 5.69
CA TYR A 131 4.22 -18.85 6.55
C TYR A 131 4.08 -17.39 7.00
N GLY A 132 3.65 -16.50 6.11
CA GLY A 132 3.30 -15.10 6.39
C GLY A 132 2.24 -14.96 7.46
N ASP A 133 1.19 -15.75 7.32
CA ASP A 133 0.02 -15.73 8.19
C ASP A 133 0.30 -16.19 9.62
N LYS A 134 1.33 -17.03 9.80
CA LYS A 134 1.48 -17.80 11.04
C LYS A 134 2.81 -17.57 11.75
N VAL A 135 3.94 -17.60 11.04
CA VAL A 135 5.23 -17.91 11.70
C VAL A 135 6.45 -17.11 11.24
N ILE A 136 6.43 -16.45 10.08
CA ILE A 136 7.65 -15.81 9.54
C ILE A 136 7.93 -14.42 10.14
N GLY A 137 6.94 -13.80 10.79
CA GLY A 137 7.07 -12.56 11.58
C GLY A 137 6.54 -11.28 10.92
N THR A 138 6.17 -11.32 9.64
CA THR A 138 5.41 -10.25 8.98
C THR A 138 3.99 -10.13 9.56
N ASN A 139 3.32 -9.01 9.35
CA ASN A 139 1.93 -8.83 9.79
C ASN A 139 0.95 -9.23 8.68
N HIS A 140 -0.03 -10.06 9.00
CA HIS A 140 -1.04 -10.54 8.04
C HIS A 140 -2.34 -9.72 8.01
N THR A 141 -2.43 -8.63 8.78
CA THR A 141 -3.53 -7.67 8.64
C THR A 141 -3.20 -6.72 7.50
N LEU A 142 -3.64 -7.10 6.30
CA LEU A 142 -3.23 -6.49 5.04
C LEU A 142 -4.41 -5.82 4.32
N PRO A 143 -4.12 -4.89 3.40
CA PRO A 143 -5.13 -4.28 2.54
C PRO A 143 -5.67 -5.27 1.49
N THR A 144 -6.97 -5.23 1.26
CA THR A 144 -7.72 -6.04 0.28
C THR A 144 -8.48 -5.11 -0.67
N LYS A 145 -9.15 -5.65 -1.70
CA LYS A 145 -9.99 -4.87 -2.64
C LYS A 145 -9.25 -3.71 -3.30
N LYS A 146 -8.04 -3.98 -3.81
CA LYS A 146 -7.12 -3.01 -4.43
C LYS A 146 -6.61 -1.91 -3.49
N ALA A 147 -6.83 -2.01 -2.17
CA ALA A 147 -6.36 -1.00 -1.22
C ALA A 147 -4.82 -0.95 -1.09
N SER A 148 -4.11 -1.99 -1.54
CA SER A 148 -2.64 -2.03 -1.64
C SER A 148 -2.08 -0.90 -2.51
N ARG A 149 -2.90 -0.24 -3.34
CA ARG A 149 -2.53 0.94 -4.13
C ARG A 149 -2.28 2.22 -3.32
N TYR A 150 -2.81 2.30 -2.10
CA TYR A 150 -2.75 3.54 -1.31
C TYR A 150 -2.48 3.34 0.19
N THR A 151 -2.50 2.10 0.69
CA THR A 151 -2.10 1.79 2.06
C THR A 151 -1.33 0.49 2.11
N GLY A 152 -0.45 0.35 3.10
CA GLY A 152 0.17 -0.93 3.47
C GLY A 152 -0.54 -1.63 4.62
N GLY A 153 0.01 -2.78 4.99
CA GLY A 153 -0.42 -3.58 6.14
C GLY A 153 -0.32 -2.87 7.49
N LEU A 154 -0.87 -3.52 8.51
CA LEU A 154 -0.72 -3.08 9.89
C LEU A 154 0.76 -3.13 10.32
N TRP A 155 1.25 -2.03 10.89
CA TRP A 155 2.61 -1.91 11.41
C TRP A 155 2.62 -1.02 12.65
N VAL A 156 3.73 -0.98 13.38
CA VAL A 156 3.84 -0.25 14.65
C VAL A 156 3.44 1.22 14.54
N GLY A 157 3.68 1.88 13.40
CA GLY A 157 3.30 3.27 13.18
C GLY A 157 1.80 3.52 13.14
N LYS A 158 0.96 2.51 12.88
CA LYS A 158 -0.51 2.63 13.00
C LYS A 158 -0.98 2.77 14.45
N PHE A 159 -0.13 2.44 15.43
CA PHE A 159 -0.38 2.62 16.86
C PHE A 159 0.26 3.89 17.43
N LEU A 160 1.00 4.63 16.61
CA LEU A 160 1.64 5.87 17.03
C LEU A 160 0.75 7.07 16.70
N LYS A 161 0.83 8.09 17.57
CA LYS A 161 0.28 9.43 17.29
C LYS A 161 1.43 10.41 17.22
N THR A 162 1.70 10.95 16.02
CA THR A 162 2.74 11.96 15.80
C THR A 162 2.19 13.35 16.09
N CYS A 163 2.44 13.86 17.30
CA CYS A 163 2.14 15.26 17.64
C CYS A 163 3.32 16.16 17.27
N THR A 164 3.06 17.27 16.57
CA THR A 164 4.07 18.32 16.34
C THR A 164 3.92 19.44 17.37
N TYR A 165 5.04 20.02 17.81
CA TYR A 165 5.06 21.25 18.59
C TYR A 165 6.10 22.21 18.01
N GLN A 166 5.88 23.51 18.18
CA GLN A 166 6.77 24.55 17.67
C GLN A 166 7.00 25.57 18.78
N ARG A 167 8.22 26.10 18.86
CA ARG A 167 8.58 27.20 19.75
C ARG A 167 9.50 28.16 19.01
N VAL A 168 9.07 29.41 18.92
CA VAL A 168 9.95 30.52 18.53
C VAL A 168 10.57 31.06 19.80
N VAL A 169 11.90 31.05 19.89
CA VAL A 169 12.65 31.35 21.12
C VAL A 169 13.28 32.74 21.14
N THR A 170 13.28 33.46 20.02
CA THR A 170 13.79 34.83 19.96
C THR A 170 12.79 35.78 19.32
N ASP A 171 12.87 37.04 19.72
CA ASP A 171 12.04 38.12 19.21
C ASP A 171 12.31 38.35 17.73
N GLU A 172 13.58 38.29 17.30
CA GLU A 172 13.99 38.47 15.90
C GLU A 172 13.39 37.40 14.99
N ALA A 173 13.37 36.14 15.43
CA ALA A 173 12.77 35.05 14.67
C ALA A 173 11.23 35.18 14.60
N SER A 174 10.60 35.66 15.68
CA SER A 174 9.15 35.92 15.71
C SER A 174 8.76 37.02 14.73
N ALA A 175 9.54 38.10 14.70
CA ALA A 175 9.39 39.18 13.75
C ALA A 175 9.59 38.68 12.32
N MET A 176 10.71 38.01 12.04
CA MET A 176 11.04 37.52 10.69
C MET A 176 9.93 36.63 10.10
N ILE A 177 9.50 35.59 10.83
CA ILE A 177 8.43 34.70 10.34
C ILE A 177 7.10 35.47 10.23
N GLY A 178 6.81 36.36 11.18
CA GLY A 178 5.63 37.21 11.15
C GLY A 178 5.55 38.06 9.89
N GLU A 179 6.67 38.58 9.38
CA GLU A 179 6.66 39.36 8.14
C GLU A 179 6.25 38.55 6.91
N TYR A 180 6.73 37.30 6.79
CA TYR A 180 6.31 36.40 5.73
C TYR A 180 4.83 36.05 5.85
N CYS A 181 4.38 35.67 7.06
CA CYS A 181 2.99 35.33 7.33
C CYS A 181 2.05 36.51 7.02
N SER A 182 2.41 37.73 7.41
CA SER A 182 1.66 38.95 7.11
C SER A 182 1.40 39.12 5.61
N ARG A 183 2.44 38.97 4.78
CA ARG A 183 2.31 39.08 3.31
C ARG A 183 1.48 37.96 2.69
N LEU A 184 1.67 36.72 3.15
CA LEU A 184 0.88 35.58 2.69
C LEU A 184 -0.60 35.76 3.02
N CYS A 185 -0.92 36.15 4.25
CA CYS A 185 -2.31 36.39 4.66
C CYS A 185 -2.96 37.54 3.89
N ALA A 186 -2.19 38.55 3.45
CA ALA A 186 -2.71 39.61 2.59
C ALA A 186 -3.08 39.11 1.18
N LEU A 187 -2.31 38.17 0.62
CA LEU A 187 -2.64 37.52 -0.65
C LEU A 187 -3.84 36.57 -0.54
N GLU A 188 -3.99 35.90 0.61
CA GLU A 188 -5.09 34.96 0.88
C GLU A 188 -6.39 35.65 1.33
N GLY A 189 -6.35 36.96 1.65
CA GLY A 189 -7.51 37.69 2.17
C GLY A 189 -7.84 37.41 3.64
N PHE A 190 -6.93 36.80 4.42
CA PHE A 190 -7.15 36.46 5.83
C PHE A 190 -6.63 37.54 6.79
N ALA A 191 -7.31 38.69 6.82
CA ALA A 191 -6.92 39.85 7.64
C ALA A 191 -6.67 39.52 9.13
N GLY A 192 -7.52 38.68 9.74
CA GLY A 192 -7.35 38.27 11.13
C GLY A 192 -6.11 37.40 11.40
N HIS A 193 -5.76 36.51 10.46
CA HIS A 193 -4.52 35.71 10.55
C HIS A 193 -3.29 36.59 10.34
N GLY A 194 -3.34 37.46 9.33
CA GLY A 194 -2.28 38.44 9.06
C GLY A 194 -2.03 39.33 10.28
N GLU A 195 -3.08 39.71 11.00
CA GLU A 195 -2.96 40.54 12.18
C GLU A 195 -2.29 39.84 13.37
N GLN A 196 -2.47 38.51 13.52
CA GLN A 196 -1.70 37.73 14.48
C GLN A 196 -0.19 37.81 14.18
N ALA A 197 0.19 37.81 12.91
CA ALA A 197 1.57 38.01 12.53
C ALA A 197 2.02 39.48 12.73
N ASN A 198 1.21 40.45 12.29
CA ASN A 198 1.53 41.88 12.39
C ASN A 198 1.79 42.33 13.83
N ILE A 199 1.02 41.85 14.82
CA ILE A 199 1.24 42.22 16.22
C ILE A 199 2.59 41.73 16.75
N ARG A 200 3.09 40.60 16.26
CA ARG A 200 4.42 40.07 16.61
C ARG A 200 5.53 40.87 15.92
N VAL A 201 5.35 41.21 14.63
CA VAL A 201 6.25 42.13 13.92
C VAL A 201 6.35 43.49 14.62
N ARG A 202 5.22 44.04 15.09
CA ARG A 202 5.20 45.31 15.83
C ARG A 202 5.90 45.21 17.19
N ARG A 203 5.58 44.19 17.98
CA ARG A 203 6.08 44.05 19.36
C ARG A 203 7.54 43.60 19.44
N TYR A 204 7.92 42.64 18.59
CA TYR A 204 9.22 41.96 18.66
C TYR A 204 10.20 42.42 17.57
N GLY A 205 9.70 42.97 16.45
CA GLY A 205 10.52 43.51 15.36
C GLY A 205 10.60 45.03 15.32
N GLY A 206 9.84 45.73 16.16
CA GLY A 206 9.82 47.20 16.22
C GLY A 206 9.30 47.90 14.96
N ARG A 207 8.74 47.16 13.99
CA ARG A 207 8.23 47.71 12.71
C ARG A 207 6.74 47.96 12.80
N ASN A 208 6.30 49.18 12.49
CA ASN A 208 4.89 49.55 12.54
C ASN A 208 4.14 49.06 11.28
N ILE A 209 3.35 47.98 11.41
CA ILE A 209 2.48 47.46 10.36
C ILE A 209 1.02 47.84 10.66
N PRO A 210 0.26 48.45 9.72
CA PRO A 210 -1.14 48.80 9.95
C PRO A 210 -1.99 47.60 10.39
N TYR A 211 -3.01 47.86 11.22
CA TYR A 211 -3.95 46.81 11.61
C TYR A 211 -4.66 46.27 10.37
N ALA A 212 -4.69 44.95 10.20
CA ALA A 212 -5.18 44.29 8.98
C ALA A 212 -4.45 44.71 7.68
N GLY A 213 -3.27 45.32 7.80
CA GLY A 213 -2.37 45.62 6.68
C GLY A 213 -1.36 44.50 6.43
N ALA A 214 -0.43 44.74 5.50
CA ALA A 214 0.63 43.81 5.14
C ALA A 214 2.01 44.40 5.42
N ALA A 215 2.95 43.57 5.87
CA ALA A 215 4.34 43.96 6.03
C ALA A 215 5.01 44.16 4.66
N ALA A 216 5.58 45.34 4.42
CA ALA A 216 6.41 45.55 3.24
C ALA A 216 7.66 44.63 3.26
N PRO A 217 8.11 44.12 2.10
CA PRO A 217 9.38 43.38 2.02
C PRO A 217 10.53 44.23 2.57
N LEU A 218 11.45 43.61 3.31
CA LEU A 218 12.73 44.24 3.56
C LEU A 218 13.48 44.25 2.21
N VAL A 219 13.87 45.44 1.76
CA VAL A 219 14.76 45.55 0.59
C VAL A 219 16.08 44.88 1.00
N ALA A 220 16.61 43.99 0.15
CA ALA A 220 17.93 43.39 0.41
C ALA A 220 18.94 44.53 0.60
N ALA A 221 19.77 44.45 1.64
CA ALA A 221 20.91 45.35 1.77
C ALA A 221 21.79 45.16 0.53
N GLU A 222 22.06 46.25 -0.20
CA GLU A 222 23.08 46.31 -1.25
C GLU A 222 24.48 46.04 -0.67
#